data_AF-A0A444LD32-F1
#
_entry.id   AF-A0A444LD32-F1
#
_cell.length_a   1.000
_cell.length_b   1.000
_cell.length_c   1.000
_cell.angle_alpha   90.00
_cell.angle_beta   90.00
_cell.angle_gamma   90.00
#
_symmetry.space_group_name_H-M   'P 1'
#
loop_
_entity.id
_entity.type
_entity.pdbx_description
1 polymer ?
#
loop_
_entity_poly.entity_id
_entity_poly.type
_entity_poly.pdbx_seq_one_letter_code
_entity_poly.pdbx_strand_id
1 'polypeptide(L)'
;MAESDGNWECSLLRQYPPQTGTASLFLQIRGAAHGAFSRLRIKFNLPPGEPNEQAVEDALNILQNSIRPFWSDRIFFDALRRKLGGKMDFSMLVGYYPASFKHEMSDSNRLNLIVANRPVPKVEPLRLPVAWTAMIPTGRAPKAQRGPRIGADEPKLPPP
;
A
#
# COMPACT_ATOMS: atom_id res chain seq x y z
N MET A 1 3.86 -23.00 32.76
CA MET A 1 3.56 -21.60 32.37
C MET A 1 4.13 -21.44 30.97
N ALA A 2 3.30 -21.21 29.96
CA ALA A 2 3.79 -21.01 28.59
C ALA A 2 4.43 -19.62 28.52
N GLU A 3 5.72 -19.57 28.20
CA GLU A 3 6.39 -18.32 27.85
C GLU A 3 5.60 -17.68 26.71
N SER A 4 5.11 -16.45 26.94
CA SER A 4 4.63 -15.61 25.84
C SER A 4 5.77 -15.53 24.83
N ASP A 5 5.51 -15.82 23.55
CA ASP A 5 6.45 -15.86 22.41
C ASP A 5 7.22 -14.53 22.17
N GLY A 6 7.27 -13.63 23.15
CA GLY A 6 7.95 -12.36 23.06
C GLY A 6 7.42 -11.58 21.88
N ASN A 7 6.12 -11.59 21.60
CA ASN A 7 5.51 -10.77 20.56
C ASN A 7 4.54 -9.80 21.20
N TRP A 8 4.51 -8.57 20.70
CA TRP A 8 3.57 -7.55 21.15
C TRP A 8 2.60 -7.17 20.04
N GLU A 9 1.38 -6.81 20.45
CA GLU A 9 0.35 -6.27 19.57
C GLU A 9 -0.30 -5.06 20.24
N CYS A 10 -0.43 -3.98 19.50
CA CYS A 10 -1.20 -2.80 19.87
C CYS A 10 -2.34 -2.63 18.88
N SER A 11 -3.57 -2.44 19.38
CA SER A 11 -4.74 -2.19 18.54
C SER A 11 -5.53 -0.98 19.03
N LEU A 12 -6.03 -0.18 18.10
CA LEU A 12 -6.86 0.99 18.38
C LEU A 12 -8.02 1.04 17.37
N LEU A 13 -9.23 1.31 17.84
CA LEU A 13 -10.38 1.63 17.01
C LEU A 13 -10.78 3.09 17.24
N ARG A 14 -10.85 3.87 16.16
CA ARG A 14 -11.36 5.23 16.18
C ARG A 14 -12.61 5.33 15.31
N GLN A 15 -13.67 5.89 15.87
CA GLN A 15 -14.91 6.19 15.17
C GLN A 15 -14.98 7.68 14.89
N TYR A 16 -15.55 8.05 13.75
CA TYR A 16 -15.74 9.44 13.36
C TYR A 16 -17.23 9.74 13.34
N PRO A 17 -17.63 10.92 13.86
CA PRO A 17 -19.02 11.34 13.83
C PRO A 17 -19.53 11.40 12.38
N PRO A 18 -20.80 11.02 12.14
CA PRO A 18 -21.31 10.89 10.78
C PRO A 18 -21.55 12.25 10.12
N GLN A 19 -21.17 12.36 8.84
CA GLN A 19 -21.74 13.34 7.92
C GLN A 19 -22.73 12.66 6.95
N THR A 20 -22.39 11.45 6.47
CA THR A 20 -23.23 10.60 5.59
C THR A 20 -23.24 9.12 5.99
N GLY A 21 -22.62 8.79 7.13
CA GLY A 21 -22.46 7.43 7.65
C GLY A 21 -21.34 7.38 8.68
N THR A 22 -21.28 6.32 9.50
CA THR A 22 -20.24 6.17 10.52
C THR A 22 -18.94 5.69 9.86
N ALA A 23 -17.98 6.60 9.68
CA ALA A 23 -16.64 6.21 9.29
C ALA A 23 -15.86 5.67 10.50
N SER A 24 -14.94 4.74 10.27
CA SER A 24 -14.05 4.25 11.32
C SER A 24 -12.67 3.87 10.78
N LEU A 25 -11.67 4.01 11.65
CA LEU A 25 -10.30 3.59 11.42
C LEU A 25 -9.90 2.59 12.50
N PHE A 26 -9.42 1.42 12.10
CA PHE A 26 -8.85 0.42 12.99
C PHE A 26 -7.35 0.28 12.72
N LEU A 27 -6.53 0.58 13.72
CA LEU A 27 -5.08 0.42 13.71
C LEU A 27 -4.71 -0.89 14.41
N GLN A 28 -3.78 -1.63 13.81
CA GLN A 28 -3.11 -2.76 14.43
C GLN A 28 -1.62 -2.68 14.12
N ILE A 29 -0.78 -2.74 15.16
CA ILE A 29 0.67 -2.79 15.05
C ILE A 29 1.14 -4.01 15.81
N ARG A 30 1.97 -4.83 15.17
CA ARG A 30 2.57 -6.03 15.76
C ARG A 30 4.08 -5.91 15.74
N GLY A 31 4.78 -6.54 16.67
CA GLY A 31 6.23 -6.62 16.67
C GLY A 31 6.79 -7.67 17.63
N ALA A 32 8.10 -7.80 17.64
CA ALA A 32 8.84 -8.68 18.57
C ALA A 32 9.19 -7.93 19.87
N ALA A 33 9.31 -8.63 20.99
CA ALA A 33 9.34 -8.15 22.37
C ALA A 33 10.43 -7.11 22.63
N HIS A 34 11.53 -7.19 21.88
CA HIS A 34 12.65 -6.26 21.97
C HIS A 34 13.02 -5.68 20.59
N GLY A 35 12.09 -5.69 19.64
CA GLY A 35 12.33 -5.34 18.25
C GLY A 35 11.37 -4.29 17.69
N ALA A 36 11.68 -3.81 16.50
CA ALA A 36 10.80 -2.95 15.72
C ALA A 36 9.47 -3.66 15.38
N PHE A 37 8.45 -2.88 15.00
CA PHE A 37 7.19 -3.44 14.51
C PHE A 37 7.46 -4.42 13.35
N SER A 38 6.78 -5.55 13.25
CA SER A 38 6.84 -6.46 12.09
C SER A 38 5.82 -6.05 11.02
N ARG A 39 4.66 -5.54 11.45
CA ARG A 39 3.57 -5.10 10.58
C ARG A 39 2.76 -4.00 11.23
N LEU A 40 2.44 -2.98 10.45
CA LEU A 40 1.42 -1.98 10.75
C LEU A 40 0.29 -2.14 9.75
N ARG A 41 -0.95 -2.16 10.24
CA ARG A 41 -2.16 -2.24 9.44
C ARG A 41 -3.15 -1.18 9.88
N ILE A 42 -3.66 -0.41 8.94
CA ILE A 42 -4.79 0.50 9.14
C ILE A 42 -5.93 0.00 8.27
N LYS A 43 -7.04 -0.39 8.88
CA LYS A 43 -8.29 -0.63 8.19
C LYS A 43 -9.14 0.62 8.23
N PHE A 44 -9.73 0.94 7.10
CA PHE A 44 -10.71 2.01 6.99
C PHE A 44 -12.05 1.38 6.67
N ASN A 45 -13.09 1.88 7.32
CA ASN A 45 -14.47 1.75 6.87
C ASN A 45 -14.95 3.16 6.55
N LEU A 46 -14.98 3.50 5.26
CA LEU A 46 -15.33 4.83 4.79
C LEU A 46 -16.63 4.74 4.00
N PRO A 47 -17.74 5.32 4.47
CA PRO A 47 -18.99 5.31 3.74
C PRO A 47 -18.84 5.91 2.33
N PRO A 48 -19.77 5.61 1.41
CA PRO A 48 -19.79 6.23 0.09
C PRO A 48 -19.95 7.76 0.22
N GLY A 49 -19.39 8.49 -0.74
CA GLY A 49 -19.37 9.96 -0.75
C GLY A 49 -17.99 10.53 -0.46
N GLU A 50 -17.98 11.78 -0.01
CA GLU A 50 -16.76 12.57 0.23
C GLU A 50 -15.79 11.89 1.21
N PRO A 51 -14.47 12.11 1.04
CA PRO A 51 -13.47 11.59 1.95
C PRO A 51 -13.72 12.09 3.38
N ASN A 52 -13.63 11.19 4.36
CA ASN A 52 -13.53 11.61 5.75
C ASN A 52 -12.13 12.18 5.99
N GLU A 53 -11.96 13.50 5.83
CA GLU A 53 -10.67 14.18 5.93
C GLU A 53 -9.98 13.87 7.27
N GLN A 54 -10.73 13.85 8.36
CA GLN A 54 -10.17 13.54 9.68
C GLN A 54 -9.57 12.12 9.75
N ALA A 55 -10.22 11.14 9.14
CA ALA A 55 -9.70 9.77 9.05
C ALA A 55 -8.42 9.69 8.21
N VAL A 56 -8.34 10.48 7.14
CA VAL A 56 -7.13 10.58 6.30
C VAL A 56 -5.99 11.22 7.07
N GLU A 57 -6.25 12.34 7.76
CA GLU A 57 -5.25 13.02 8.60
C GLU A 57 -4.73 12.14 9.72
N ASP A 58 -5.61 11.43 10.42
CA ASP A 58 -5.21 10.50 11.47
C ASP A 58 -4.33 9.38 10.93
N ALA A 59 -4.66 8.81 9.76
CA ALA A 59 -3.82 7.81 9.14
C ALA A 59 -2.44 8.34 8.77
N LEU A 60 -2.35 9.55 8.21
CA LEU A 60 -1.08 10.20 7.90
C LEU A 60 -0.25 10.43 9.16
N ASN A 61 -0.87 10.93 10.23
CA ASN A 61 -0.23 11.12 11.53
C ASN A 61 0.26 9.79 12.12
N ILE A 62 -0.51 8.72 12.02
CA ILE A 62 -0.10 7.38 12.46
C ILE A 62 1.15 6.94 11.69
N LEU A 63 1.16 7.06 10.36
CA LEU A 63 2.31 6.67 9.54
C LEU A 63 3.55 7.50 9.87
N GLN A 64 3.38 8.82 9.95
CA GLN A 64 4.44 9.76 10.27
C GLN A 64 5.00 9.54 11.68
N ASN A 65 4.24 9.01 12.64
CA ASN A 65 4.73 8.74 13.99
C ASN A 65 5.22 7.30 14.20
N SER A 66 4.73 6.34 13.41
CA SER A 66 5.05 4.92 13.60
C SER A 66 6.23 4.43 12.75
N ILE A 67 6.54 5.11 11.64
CA ILE A 67 7.53 4.64 10.67
C ILE A 67 8.77 5.52 10.73
N ARG A 68 9.96 4.92 10.84
CA ARG A 68 11.25 5.64 10.86
C ARG A 68 12.30 4.94 9.99
N PRO A 69 13.03 5.67 9.11
CA PRO A 69 12.79 7.07 8.75
C PRO A 69 11.50 7.23 7.94
N PHE A 70 10.87 8.39 8.05
CA PHE A 70 9.71 8.77 7.24
C PHE A 70 10.13 9.91 6.31
N TRP A 71 9.80 9.82 5.02
CA TRP A 71 10.04 10.92 4.10
C TRP A 71 9.03 12.02 4.37
N SER A 72 9.51 13.12 4.95
CA SER A 72 8.70 14.27 5.32
C SER A 72 8.73 15.37 4.24
N ASP A 73 9.08 15.03 2.99
CA ASP A 73 8.98 16.01 1.92
C ASP A 73 7.50 16.27 1.59
N ARG A 74 7.20 17.54 1.32
CA ARG A 74 5.83 18.01 1.12
C ARG A 74 5.16 17.33 -0.08
N ILE A 75 5.93 17.04 -1.13
CA ILE A 75 5.41 16.45 -2.37
C ILE A 75 4.92 15.04 -2.12
N PHE A 76 5.71 14.23 -1.42
CA PHE A 76 5.34 12.88 -1.00
C PHE A 76 4.11 12.89 -0.10
N PHE A 77 4.09 13.76 0.92
CA PHE A 77 2.97 13.83 1.86
C PHE A 77 1.66 14.24 1.16
N ASP A 78 1.70 15.24 0.29
CA ASP A 78 0.55 15.67 -0.51
C ASP A 78 0.08 14.57 -1.47
N ALA A 79 1.01 13.81 -2.06
CA ALA A 79 0.67 12.67 -2.92
C ALA A 79 0.02 11.53 -2.14
N LEU A 80 0.53 11.22 -0.95
CA LEU A 80 -0.03 10.19 -0.06
C LEU A 80 -1.42 10.59 0.45
N ARG A 81 -1.59 11.86 0.88
CA ARG A 81 -2.89 12.42 1.27
C ARG A 81 -3.91 12.29 0.15
N ARG A 82 -3.55 12.69 -1.08
CA ARG A 82 -4.43 12.56 -2.25
C ARG A 82 -4.82 11.10 -2.52
N LYS A 83 -3.87 10.17 -2.43
CA LYS A 83 -4.14 8.73 -2.65
C LYS A 83 -5.07 8.15 -1.59
N LEU A 84 -4.86 8.47 -0.31
CA LEU A 84 -5.71 8.01 0.78
C LEU A 84 -7.12 8.62 0.71
N GLY A 85 -7.22 9.94 0.53
CA GLY A 85 -8.50 10.64 0.41
C GLY A 85 -9.29 10.24 -0.84
N GLY A 86 -8.59 10.03 -1.96
CA GLY A 86 -9.20 9.52 -3.20
C GLY A 86 -9.54 8.04 -3.18
N LYS A 87 -9.32 7.34 -2.05
CA LYS A 87 -9.52 5.88 -1.92
C LYS A 87 -8.80 5.09 -3.04
N MET A 88 -7.64 5.57 -3.49
CA MET A 88 -6.96 5.03 -4.68
C MET A 88 -6.03 3.88 -4.29
N ASP A 89 -6.21 2.71 -4.89
CA ASP A 89 -5.28 1.59 -4.70
C ASP A 89 -3.83 2.00 -5.06
N PHE A 90 -2.87 1.64 -4.20
CA PHE A 90 -1.46 1.86 -4.47
C PHE A 90 -0.55 0.83 -3.80
N SER A 91 0.69 0.76 -4.29
CA SER A 91 1.81 0.12 -3.61
C SER A 91 3.05 0.99 -3.81
N MET A 92 3.70 1.38 -2.72
CA MET A 92 4.84 2.29 -2.72
C MET A 92 5.74 2.08 -1.51
N LEU A 93 6.86 2.80 -1.44
CA LEU A 93 7.66 2.89 -0.24
C LEU A 93 7.21 4.09 0.60
N VAL A 94 7.10 3.87 1.91
CA VAL A 94 6.95 4.90 2.93
C VAL A 94 8.23 4.89 3.75
N GLY A 95 9.14 5.82 3.50
CA GLY A 95 10.52 5.68 3.93
C GLY A 95 11.19 4.50 3.21
N TYR A 96 11.67 3.51 3.96
CA TYR A 96 12.23 2.27 3.37
C TYR A 96 11.26 1.09 3.40
N TYR A 97 10.02 1.31 3.82
CA TYR A 97 9.07 0.24 4.11
C TYR A 97 8.05 0.09 2.99
N PRO A 98 7.84 -1.13 2.45
CA PRO A 98 6.78 -1.37 1.50
C PRO A 98 5.42 -1.17 2.16
N ALA A 99 4.62 -0.30 1.54
CA ALA A 99 3.26 0.02 1.91
C ALA A 99 2.31 -0.33 0.76
N SER A 100 1.17 -0.92 1.08
CA SER A 100 0.10 -1.20 0.12
C SER A 100 -1.23 -0.72 0.67
N PHE A 101 -2.00 -0.03 -0.15
CA PHE A 101 -3.34 0.43 0.16
C PHE A 101 -4.30 -0.15 -0.87
N LYS A 102 -5.30 -0.92 -0.42
CA LYS A 102 -6.23 -1.62 -1.31
C LYS A 102 -7.61 -1.75 -0.71
N HIS A 103 -8.62 -1.82 -1.57
CA HIS A 103 -9.97 -2.26 -1.20
C HIS A 103 -10.00 -3.73 -0.75
N GLU A 104 -10.91 -4.06 0.17
CA GLU A 104 -11.26 -5.45 0.46
C GLU A 104 -12.14 -6.00 -0.68
N MET A 105 -11.89 -7.26 -1.10
CA MET A 105 -12.54 -7.84 -2.29
C MET A 105 -14.07 -7.80 -2.25
N SER A 106 -14.67 -7.79 -1.06
CA SER A 106 -16.12 -7.88 -0.85
C SER A 106 -16.80 -6.54 -0.53
N ASP A 107 -16.04 -5.46 -0.28
CA ASP A 107 -16.60 -4.19 0.20
C ASP A 107 -15.73 -3.00 -0.21
N SER A 108 -16.23 -2.19 -1.16
CA SER A 108 -15.55 -1.00 -1.67
C SER A 108 -15.44 0.13 -0.64
N ASN A 109 -16.14 0.04 0.49
CA ASN A 109 -16.01 0.99 1.59
C ASN A 109 -14.93 0.56 2.59
N ARG A 110 -14.44 -0.69 2.49
CA ARG A 110 -13.38 -1.21 3.34
C ARG A 110 -12.05 -1.16 2.62
N LEU A 111 -11.12 -0.39 3.18
CA LEU A 111 -9.77 -0.28 2.66
C LEU A 111 -8.76 -0.76 3.71
N ASN A 112 -7.66 -1.32 3.24
CA ASN A 112 -6.53 -1.74 4.06
C ASN A 112 -5.27 -1.05 3.61
N LEU A 113 -4.67 -0.28 4.50
CA LEU A 113 -3.27 0.11 4.42
C LEU A 113 -2.44 -0.88 5.22
N ILE A 114 -1.43 -1.48 4.60
CA ILE A 114 -0.50 -2.40 5.25
C ILE A 114 0.92 -1.93 4.98
N VAL A 115 1.70 -1.77 6.03
CA VAL A 115 3.13 -1.48 5.99
C VAL A 115 3.87 -2.63 6.64
N ALA A 116 4.81 -3.23 5.91
CA ALA A 116 5.61 -4.34 6.40
C ALA A 116 7.02 -3.86 6.78
N ASN A 117 7.52 -4.33 7.93
CA ASN A 117 8.92 -4.12 8.29
C ASN A 117 9.83 -5.10 7.55
N ARG A 118 9.98 -4.84 6.25
CA ARG A 118 10.94 -5.48 5.36
C ARG A 118 11.61 -4.36 4.58
N PRO A 119 12.55 -3.63 5.21
CA PRO A 119 13.13 -2.45 4.60
C PRO A 119 13.85 -2.83 3.31
N VAL A 120 13.56 -2.12 2.23
CA VAL A 120 14.26 -2.32 0.96
C VAL A 120 15.64 -1.64 1.07
N PRO A 121 16.76 -2.33 0.75
CA PRO A 121 18.09 -1.73 0.82
C PRO A 121 18.21 -0.46 -0.03
N LYS A 122 19.00 0.51 0.44
CA LYS A 122 19.26 1.81 -0.24
C LYS A 122 19.84 1.68 -1.66
N VAL A 123 20.32 0.49 -2.06
CA VAL A 123 21.02 0.24 -3.33
C VAL A 123 20.04 0.10 -4.51
N GLU A 124 18.73 0.05 -4.29
CA GLU A 124 17.77 -0.15 -5.38
C GLU A 124 16.50 0.74 -5.31
N PRO A 125 16.62 2.08 -5.41
CA PRO A 125 15.48 2.91 -5.82
C PRO A 125 15.12 2.69 -7.31
N LEU A 126 15.97 2.00 -8.09
CA LEU A 126 15.88 1.88 -9.55
C LEU A 126 15.21 0.60 -10.07
N ARG A 127 14.80 -0.35 -9.20
CA ARG A 127 14.18 -1.63 -9.63
C ARG A 127 12.85 -1.99 -8.97
N LEU A 128 12.14 -1.02 -8.40
CA LEU A 128 10.74 -1.22 -7.99
C LEU A 128 9.82 -0.45 -8.93
N PRO A 129 8.70 -1.05 -9.37
CA PRO A 129 7.97 -0.59 -10.54
C PRO A 129 7.59 0.87 -10.38
N VAL A 130 7.98 1.65 -11.38
CA VAL A 130 7.44 2.96 -11.69
C VAL A 130 5.94 2.77 -11.97
N ALA A 131 5.14 2.64 -10.91
CA ALA A 131 3.70 2.92 -10.92
C ALA A 131 3.48 4.31 -10.31
N TRP A 132 4.34 5.25 -10.68
CA TRP A 132 4.02 6.67 -10.64
C TRP A 132 3.16 6.95 -11.86
N THR A 133 2.04 7.62 -11.65
CA THR A 133 0.88 7.78 -12.55
C THR A 133 -0.07 6.57 -12.58
N ALA A 134 -1.16 6.69 -11.82
CA ALA A 134 -2.44 6.29 -12.38
C ALA A 134 -2.63 7.16 -13.63
N MET A 135 -2.37 6.62 -14.82
CA MET A 135 -2.88 7.24 -16.04
C MET A 135 -4.40 7.18 -15.95
N ILE A 136 -4.99 8.36 -15.83
CA ILE A 136 -6.40 8.62 -16.05
C ILE A 136 -6.75 8.03 -17.44
N PRO A 137 -7.81 7.23 -17.60
CA PRO A 137 -8.19 6.70 -18.89
C PRO A 137 -8.84 7.81 -19.72
N THR A 138 -8.06 8.56 -20.51
CA THR A 138 -8.58 9.36 -21.60
C THR A 138 -8.43 8.59 -22.91
N GLY A 139 -9.48 7.82 -23.22
CA GLY A 139 -9.89 7.45 -24.57
C GLY A 139 -8.82 7.01 -25.58
N ARG A 140 -8.44 5.73 -25.56
CA ARG A 140 -8.32 4.87 -26.77
C ARG A 140 -7.91 3.46 -26.36
N ALA A 141 -8.70 2.46 -26.74
CA ALA A 141 -8.36 1.06 -26.59
C ALA A 141 -7.11 0.71 -27.43
N PRO A 142 -6.08 0.05 -26.87
CA PRO A 142 -4.99 -0.48 -27.68
C PRO A 142 -5.42 -1.81 -28.31
N LYS A 143 -5.40 -1.85 -29.65
CA LYS A 143 -5.46 -3.11 -30.41
C LYS A 143 -4.28 -3.98 -30.01
N ALA A 144 -4.54 -5.18 -29.55
CA ALA A 144 -3.53 -6.21 -29.31
C ALA A 144 -2.82 -6.57 -30.63
N GLN A 145 -1.55 -6.20 -30.76
CA GLN A 145 -0.68 -6.80 -31.78
C GLN A 145 -0.23 -8.18 -31.28
N ARG A 146 -0.59 -9.22 -32.04
CA ARG A 146 -0.02 -10.56 -31.90
C ARG A 146 1.45 -10.50 -32.34
N GLY A 147 2.37 -10.84 -31.44
CA GLY A 147 3.78 -11.07 -31.80
C GLY A 147 3.94 -12.31 -32.70
N PRO A 148 5.05 -12.42 -33.46
CA PRO A 148 5.28 -13.53 -34.38
C PRO A 148 5.51 -14.84 -33.61
N ARG A 149 4.92 -15.94 -34.10
CA ARG A 149 5.22 -17.29 -33.64
C ARG A 149 6.65 -17.64 -34.04
N ILE A 150 7.49 -18.00 -33.07
CA ILE A 150 8.79 -18.63 -33.35
C ILE A 150 8.49 -20.03 -33.87
N GLY A 151 8.62 -20.20 -35.18
CA GLY A 151 8.61 -21.49 -35.86
C GLY A 151 9.91 -22.22 -35.61
N ALA A 152 9.81 -23.53 -35.42
CA ALA A 152 10.94 -24.45 -35.36
C ALA A 152 11.73 -24.39 -36.67
N ASP A 153 13.05 -24.21 -36.57
CA ASP A 153 13.97 -24.60 -37.62
C ASP A 153 15.12 -25.38 -36.96
N GLU A 154 15.32 -26.57 -37.49
CA GLU A 154 16.16 -27.65 -37.00
C GLU A 154 17.57 -27.50 -37.60
N PRO A 155 18.67 -27.58 -36.82
CA PRO A 155 20.00 -27.44 -37.40
C PRO A 155 20.40 -28.72 -38.15
N LYS A 156 20.48 -28.65 -39.49
CA LYS A 156 21.12 -29.68 -40.33
C LYS A 156 22.64 -29.65 -40.13
N LEU A 157 23.20 -30.78 -39.69
CA LEU A 157 24.64 -31.09 -39.74
C LEU A 157 25.07 -31.43 -41.19
N PRO A 158 26.28 -31.04 -41.62
CA PRO A 158 26.82 -31.46 -42.92
C PRO A 158 27.35 -32.91 -42.86
N PRO A 159 27.27 -33.67 -43.98
CA PRO A 159 27.80 -35.04 -44.06
C PRO A 159 29.34 -35.06 -44.22
N PRO A 160 29.99 -36.22 -43.96
CA PRO A 160 31.45 -36.38 -43.94
C PRO A 160 32.13 -36.22 -45.30
#